data_AF-A0A524Q530-F1
#
_entry.id   AF-A0A524Q530-F1
#
_cell.length_a   1.000
_cell.length_b   1.000
_cell.length_c   1.000
_cell.angle_alpha   90.00
_cell.angle_beta   90.00
_cell.angle_gamma   90.00
#
_symmetry.space_group_name_H-M   'P 1'
#
loop_
_entity.id
_entity.type
_entity.pdbx_description
1 polymer ?
#
loop_
_entity_poly.entity_id
_entity_poly.type
_entity_poly.pdbx_seq_one_letter_code
_entity_poly.pdbx_strand_id
1 'polypeptide(L)'
;MEAQLTYTVDTGVKPVTGTTGPDGTLRHRSGEFQQHLMTIHDARGVRDSLSLEREGFVFVNHQTRVENFYDLHELKTVYYPEVEALIKEQTGARRVLIFDHTLRTGDETAQAEKNLREPVKVVHNDYTEWSGPQRVRDLLPEDEAEALLKHRTAVVQVWRPIHGPVISSPLAIC
;
A
#
# COMPACT_ATOMS: atom_id res chain seq x y z
N MET A 1 -2.57 -20.71 -10.42
CA MET A 1 -3.82 -21.15 -9.73
C MET A 1 -4.96 -20.21 -10.10
N GLU A 2 -6.19 -20.50 -9.71
CA GLU A 2 -7.31 -19.57 -9.89
C GLU A 2 -7.78 -19.04 -8.53
N ALA A 3 -8.26 -17.80 -8.49
CA ALA A 3 -8.82 -17.19 -7.29
C ALA A 3 -9.94 -16.20 -7.64
N GLN A 4 -10.94 -16.09 -6.76
CA GLN A 4 -11.98 -15.07 -6.87
C GLN A 4 -11.47 -13.73 -6.34
N LEU A 5 -11.42 -12.72 -7.20
CA LEU A 5 -11.07 -11.35 -6.82
C LEU A 5 -12.31 -10.46 -6.83
N THR A 6 -12.46 -9.61 -5.82
CA THR A 6 -13.63 -8.74 -5.67
C THR A 6 -13.33 -7.38 -6.27
N TYR A 7 -14.06 -7.00 -7.33
CA TYR A 7 -13.99 -5.71 -8.00
C TYR A 7 -15.21 -4.85 -7.66
N THR A 8 -15.05 -3.53 -7.74
CA THR A 8 -16.18 -2.59 -7.67
C THR A 8 -16.85 -2.51 -9.03
N VAL A 9 -18.17 -2.55 -9.07
CA VAL A 9 -18.96 -2.35 -10.30
C VAL A 9 -19.22 -0.86 -10.49
N ASP A 10 -18.99 -0.37 -11.70
CA ASP A 10 -19.37 1.00 -12.07
C ASP A 10 -20.89 1.05 -12.32
N THR A 11 -21.61 1.52 -11.31
CA THR A 11 -23.06 1.74 -11.37
C THR A 11 -23.41 3.20 -11.66
N GLY A 12 -22.40 4.06 -11.90
CA GLY A 12 -22.57 5.52 -11.94
C GLY A 12 -22.81 6.17 -10.57
N VAL A 13 -22.92 5.39 -9.49
CA VAL A 13 -23.06 5.89 -8.11
C VAL A 13 -21.73 5.76 -7.39
N LYS A 14 -21.26 6.87 -6.80
CA LYS A 14 -19.97 6.89 -6.08
C LYS A 14 -20.00 5.91 -4.90
N PRO A 15 -19.12 4.89 -4.88
CA PRO A 15 -19.00 4.01 -3.74
C PRO A 15 -18.40 4.78 -2.55
N VAL A 16 -18.90 4.48 -1.35
CA VAL A 16 -18.42 5.10 -0.10
C VAL A 16 -17.97 4.00 0.84
N THR A 17 -16.74 4.10 1.32
CA THR A 17 -16.25 3.29 2.45
C THR A 17 -15.94 4.23 3.61
N GLY A 18 -16.74 4.17 4.67
CA GLY A 18 -16.51 4.88 5.92
C GLY A 18 -15.85 3.99 6.96
N THR A 19 -14.98 4.56 7.80
CA THR A 19 -14.45 3.91 9.00
C THR A 19 -14.50 4.93 10.13
N THR A 20 -15.32 4.71 11.15
CA THR A 20 -15.39 5.59 12.33
C THR A 20 -14.62 4.96 13.50
N GLY A 21 -13.93 5.79 14.28
CA GLY A 21 -13.07 5.40 15.41
C GLY A 21 -13.81 4.97 16.69
N PRO A 22 -13.25 5.22 17.88
CA PRO A 22 -12.61 4.20 18.73
C PRO A 22 -13.54 3.21 19.44
N ASP A 23 -14.87 3.31 19.28
CA ASP A 23 -15.82 2.59 20.14
C ASP A 23 -17.19 2.24 19.50
N GLY A 24 -17.41 2.44 18.19
CA GLY A 24 -18.77 2.21 17.66
C GLY A 24 -18.86 2.02 16.15
N THR A 25 -18.87 0.76 15.75
CA THR A 25 -19.19 0.21 14.42
C THR A 25 -20.17 1.04 13.59
N LEU A 26 -19.66 1.60 12.49
CA LEU A 26 -20.33 1.59 11.20
C LEU A 26 -19.26 1.60 10.10
N ARG A 27 -18.84 0.41 9.68
CA ARG A 27 -18.24 0.22 8.35
C ARG A 27 -19.35 0.39 7.33
N HIS A 28 -19.72 1.63 7.01
CA HIS A 28 -20.65 1.85 5.92
C HIS A 28 -19.88 1.68 4.62
N ARG A 29 -20.13 0.58 3.94
CA ARG A 29 -19.65 0.34 2.59
C ARG A 29 -20.85 0.34 1.66
N SER A 30 -20.87 1.29 0.75
CA SER A 30 -21.81 1.35 -0.37
C SER A 30 -21.05 1.16 -1.68
N GLY A 31 -21.80 0.82 -2.72
CA GLY A 31 -21.25 0.35 -3.99
C GLY A 31 -21.60 -1.11 -4.21
N GLU A 32 -21.66 -1.48 -5.48
CA GLU A 32 -21.85 -2.86 -5.90
C GLU A 32 -20.48 -3.51 -6.12
N PHE A 33 -20.37 -4.77 -5.76
CA PHE A 33 -19.13 -5.54 -5.88
C PHE A 33 -19.40 -6.87 -6.56
N GLN A 34 -18.51 -7.25 -7.46
CA GLN A 34 -18.60 -8.48 -8.21
C GLN A 34 -17.30 -9.29 -8.06
N GLN A 35 -17.45 -10.61 -7.93
CA GLN A 35 -16.31 -11.51 -7.94
C GLN A 35 -15.99 -11.93 -9.38
N HIS A 36 -14.71 -11.86 -9.72
CA HIS A 36 -14.18 -12.32 -10.99
C HIS A 36 -13.16 -13.44 -10.72
N LEU A 37 -13.30 -14.55 -11.44
CA LEU A 37 -12.34 -15.64 -11.39
C LEU A 37 -11.12 -15.25 -12.20
N MET A 38 -9.99 -15.10 -11.52
CA MET A 38 -8.73 -14.64 -12.12
C MET A 38 -7.68 -15.74 -12.06
N THR A 39 -6.89 -15.84 -13.12
CA THR A 39 -5.66 -16.65 -13.10
C THR A 39 -4.58 -15.91 -12.32
N ILE A 40 -4.04 -16.57 -11.31
CA ILE A 40 -2.98 -16.06 -10.43
C ILE A 40 -1.69 -16.83 -10.69
N HIS A 41 -0.64 -16.08 -10.98
CA HIS A 41 0.73 -16.58 -11.15
C HIS A 41 1.56 -16.28 -9.91
N ASP A 42 2.35 -17.26 -9.48
CA ASP A 42 3.29 -17.07 -8.38
C ASP A 42 4.52 -16.29 -8.87
N ALA A 43 4.60 -15.03 -8.49
CA ALA A 43 5.69 -14.15 -8.89
C ALA A 43 7.04 -14.52 -8.27
N ARG A 44 7.09 -15.38 -7.22
CA ARG A 44 8.35 -15.79 -6.59
C ARG A 44 9.30 -16.50 -7.56
N GLY A 45 8.74 -17.23 -8.54
CA GLY A 45 9.51 -17.94 -9.56
C GLY A 45 10.10 -17.05 -10.66
N VAL A 46 9.63 -15.80 -10.78
CA VAL A 46 10.06 -14.85 -11.83
C VAL A 46 10.60 -13.55 -11.24
N ARG A 47 10.92 -13.55 -9.94
CA ARG A 47 11.29 -12.34 -9.18
C ARG A 47 12.38 -11.50 -9.82
N ASP A 48 13.38 -12.15 -10.41
CA ASP A 48 14.58 -11.50 -10.94
C ASP A 48 14.36 -10.93 -12.36
N SER A 49 13.24 -11.29 -12.99
CA SER A 49 12.83 -10.74 -14.28
C SER A 49 11.79 -9.63 -14.17
N LEU A 50 11.49 -9.14 -12.97
CA LEU A 50 10.53 -8.06 -12.75
C LEU A 50 11.23 -6.70 -12.61
N SER A 51 10.55 -5.64 -12.99
CA SER A 51 11.05 -4.27 -12.93
C SER A 51 9.92 -3.27 -12.74
N LEU A 52 10.22 -2.15 -12.08
CA LEU A 52 9.25 -1.06 -11.90
C LEU A 52 8.75 -0.50 -13.25
N GLU A 53 9.62 -0.38 -14.25
CA GLU A 53 9.24 0.27 -15.53
C GLU A 53 8.32 -0.59 -16.40
N ARG A 54 8.44 -1.92 -16.36
CA ARG A 54 7.59 -2.81 -17.18
C ARG A 54 6.36 -3.29 -16.44
N GLU A 55 6.53 -3.73 -15.20
CA GLU A 55 5.47 -4.39 -14.44
C GLU A 55 4.85 -3.48 -13.37
N GLY A 56 5.43 -2.31 -13.09
CA GLY A 56 4.94 -1.41 -12.03
C GLY A 56 5.31 -1.88 -10.60
N PHE A 57 5.98 -3.02 -10.45
CA PHE A 57 6.45 -3.55 -9.18
C PHE A 57 7.74 -4.37 -9.35
N VAL A 58 8.47 -4.55 -8.26
CA VAL A 58 9.70 -5.36 -8.20
C VAL A 58 9.86 -6.00 -6.83
N PHE A 59 10.53 -7.15 -6.78
CA PHE A 59 10.92 -7.79 -5.53
C PHE A 59 12.32 -7.35 -5.12
N VAL A 60 12.45 -6.76 -3.93
CA VAL A 60 13.75 -6.39 -3.38
C VAL A 60 14.05 -7.19 -2.13
N ASN A 61 15.22 -7.82 -2.10
CA ASN A 61 15.76 -8.38 -0.85
C ASN A 61 16.33 -7.22 -0.03
N HIS A 62 15.57 -6.79 0.98
CA HIS A 62 15.99 -5.72 1.87
C HIS A 62 15.95 -6.20 3.32
N GLN A 63 17.13 -6.34 3.93
CA GLN A 63 17.24 -6.59 5.37
C GLN A 63 17.05 -5.27 6.11
N THR A 64 16.10 -5.23 7.03
CA THR A 64 15.86 -4.06 7.88
C THR A 64 16.53 -4.26 9.23
N ARG A 65 16.91 -3.15 9.87
CA ARG A 65 17.39 -3.15 11.26
C ARG A 65 16.26 -2.97 12.29
N VAL A 66 15.03 -2.76 11.83
CA VAL A 66 13.87 -2.65 12.72
C VAL A 66 13.63 -3.98 13.41
N GLU A 67 13.61 -3.96 14.73
CA GLU A 67 13.30 -5.11 15.58
C GLU A 67 11.81 -5.13 15.94
N ASN A 68 11.22 -3.96 16.20
CA ASN A 68 9.82 -3.83 16.62
C ASN A 68 9.04 -2.88 15.71
N PHE A 69 8.35 -3.44 14.72
CA PHE A 69 7.45 -2.69 13.84
C PHE A 69 6.27 -2.00 14.54
N TYR A 70 6.02 -2.27 15.82
CA TYR A 70 4.99 -1.58 16.60
C TYR A 70 5.53 -0.34 17.35
N ASP A 71 6.84 -0.11 17.35
CA ASP A 71 7.45 1.09 17.91
C ASP A 71 7.53 2.21 16.86
N LEU A 72 6.69 3.23 17.02
CA LEU A 72 6.65 4.39 16.13
C LEU A 72 7.97 5.17 16.11
N HIS A 73 8.73 5.17 17.21
CA HIS A 73 10.03 5.83 17.24
C HIS A 73 11.04 5.09 16.38
N GLU A 74 11.10 3.76 16.51
CA GLU A 74 11.98 2.92 15.71
C GLU A 74 11.60 2.99 14.22
N LEU A 75 10.31 2.96 13.89
CA LEU A 75 9.85 3.14 12.51
C LEU A 75 10.33 4.47 11.91
N LYS A 76 10.20 5.58 12.64
CA LYS A 76 10.57 6.91 12.14
C LYS A 76 12.08 7.10 12.04
N THR A 77 12.84 6.55 12.98
CA THR A 77 14.30 6.78 13.06
C THR A 77 15.12 5.75 12.29
N VAL A 78 14.57 4.55 12.05
CA VAL A 78 15.25 3.46 11.35
C VAL A 78 14.54 3.11 10.05
N TYR A 79 13.26 2.73 10.10
CA TYR A 79 12.56 2.18 8.92
C TYR A 79 12.35 3.22 7.82
N TYR A 80 11.94 4.43 8.18
CA TYR A 80 11.65 5.49 7.22
C TYR A 80 12.89 5.86 6.39
N PRO A 81 14.07 6.11 7.00
CA PRO A 81 15.30 6.30 6.24
C PRO A 81 15.67 5.11 5.34
N GLU A 82 15.49 3.87 5.82
CA GLU A 82 15.75 2.66 5.03
C GLU A 82 14.84 2.58 3.80
N VAL A 83 13.54 2.82 3.98
CA VAL A 83 12.55 2.82 2.89
C VAL A 83 12.79 3.97 1.91
N GLU A 84 13.15 5.16 2.39
CA GLU A 84 13.51 6.30 1.54
C GLU A 84 14.74 5.96 0.68
N ALA A 85 15.80 5.41 1.27
CA ALA A 85 16.99 5.00 0.54
C ALA A 85 16.67 3.92 -0.51
N LEU A 86 15.89 2.90 -0.12
CA LEU A 86 15.44 1.84 -1.00
C LEU A 86 14.65 2.38 -2.19
N ILE A 87 13.66 3.25 -1.96
CA ILE A 87 12.87 3.84 -3.06
C ILE A 87 13.77 4.65 -3.99
N LYS A 88 14.69 5.47 -3.45
CA LYS A 88 15.63 6.24 -4.29
C LYS A 88 16.50 5.33 -5.15
N GLU A 89 17.02 4.24 -4.58
CA GLU A 89 17.82 3.27 -5.32
C GLU A 89 17.04 2.61 -6.46
N GLN A 90 15.80 2.17 -6.20
CA GLN A 90 15.00 1.46 -7.19
C GLN A 90 14.40 2.37 -8.27
N THR A 91 14.16 3.65 -7.96
CA THR A 91 13.44 4.58 -8.85
C THR A 91 14.33 5.67 -9.46
N GLY A 92 15.52 5.92 -8.90
CA GLY A 92 16.32 7.10 -9.21
C GLY A 92 15.71 8.43 -8.71
N ALA A 93 14.71 8.38 -7.83
CA ALA A 93 14.04 9.58 -7.33
C ALA A 93 15.02 10.52 -6.62
N ARG A 94 14.93 11.83 -6.93
CA ARG A 94 15.72 12.87 -6.25
C ARG A 94 15.23 13.12 -4.81
N ARG A 95 13.92 13.01 -4.59
CA ARG A 95 13.27 13.23 -3.29
C ARG A 95 12.23 12.14 -3.07
N VAL A 96 12.15 11.66 -1.83
CA VAL A 96 11.11 10.75 -1.36
C VAL A 96 10.52 11.39 -0.11
N LEU A 97 9.20 11.31 0.03
CA LEU A 97 8.49 11.77 1.22
C LEU A 97 7.66 10.59 1.74
N ILE A 98 8.00 10.09 2.92
CA ILE A 98 7.17 9.10 3.62
C ILE A 98 6.06 9.85 4.36
N PHE A 99 4.81 9.60 3.97
CA PHE A 99 3.65 10.33 4.52
C PHE A 99 2.68 9.45 5.32
N ASP A 100 2.73 8.13 5.14
CA ASP A 100 1.90 7.18 5.90
C ASP A 100 2.59 5.82 6.00
N HIS A 101 2.22 5.06 7.03
CA HIS A 101 2.45 3.62 7.08
C HIS A 101 1.24 2.96 7.76
N THR A 102 0.87 1.78 7.29
CA THR A 102 -0.20 0.99 7.91
C THR A 102 0.29 -0.42 8.18
N LEU A 103 0.16 -0.86 9.44
CA LEU A 103 0.36 -2.25 9.82
C LEU A 103 -0.95 -3.02 9.65
N ARG A 104 -0.86 -4.21 9.06
CA ARG A 104 -2.00 -5.10 8.88
C ARG A 104 -1.70 -6.50 9.39
N THR A 105 -2.70 -7.14 9.98
CA THR A 105 -2.61 -8.53 10.44
C THR A 105 -3.93 -9.26 10.22
N GLY A 106 -3.85 -10.54 9.89
CA GLY A 106 -5.02 -11.44 9.85
C GLY A 106 -5.33 -12.07 11.20
N ASP A 107 -4.49 -11.86 12.21
CA ASP A 107 -4.68 -12.34 13.59
C ASP A 107 -5.69 -11.43 14.31
N GLU A 108 -6.84 -11.97 14.69
CA GLU A 108 -7.92 -11.25 15.37
C GLU A 108 -7.52 -10.79 16.78
N THR A 109 -6.71 -11.58 17.49
CA THR A 109 -6.19 -11.23 18.81
C THR A 109 -5.26 -10.02 18.71
N ALA A 110 -4.32 -10.06 17.77
CA ALA A 110 -3.42 -8.92 17.53
C ALA A 110 -4.16 -7.67 17.03
N GLN A 111 -5.24 -7.84 16.25
CA GLN A 111 -6.11 -6.72 15.84
C GLN A 111 -6.74 -6.04 17.05
N ALA A 112 -7.31 -6.82 17.98
CA ALA A 112 -7.96 -6.28 19.18
C ALA A 112 -6.96 -5.63 20.14
N GLU A 113 -5.83 -6.29 20.41
CA GLU A 113 -4.84 -5.81 21.39
C GLU A 113 -4.07 -4.57 20.92
N LYS A 114 -3.80 -4.47 19.61
CA LYS A 114 -2.95 -3.42 19.05
C LYS A 114 -3.68 -2.47 18.12
N ASN A 115 -5.02 -2.57 18.05
CA ASN A 115 -5.88 -1.78 17.17
C ASN A 115 -5.43 -1.78 15.70
N LEU A 116 -5.07 -2.97 15.19
CA LEU A 116 -4.53 -3.15 13.83
C LEU A 116 -5.64 -3.42 12.82
N ARG A 117 -5.36 -3.14 11.55
CA ARG A 117 -6.30 -3.36 10.45
C ARG A 117 -6.10 -4.74 9.81
N GLU A 118 -7.18 -5.33 9.32
CA GLU A 118 -7.09 -6.53 8.48
C GLU A 118 -6.55 -6.22 7.07
N PRO A 119 -6.00 -7.21 6.33
CA PRO A 119 -5.71 -7.09 4.90
C PRO A 119 -6.96 -6.69 4.07
N VAL A 120 -6.77 -5.79 3.10
CA VAL A 120 -7.86 -5.42 2.17
C VAL A 120 -8.08 -6.54 1.17
N LYS A 121 -9.34 -6.97 0.99
CA LYS A 121 -9.72 -8.10 0.12
C LYS A 121 -10.42 -7.69 -1.18
N VAL A 122 -10.32 -6.41 -1.52
CA VAL A 122 -11.01 -5.79 -2.65
C VAL A 122 -9.96 -5.19 -3.55
N VAL A 123 -10.06 -5.42 -4.85
CA VAL A 123 -9.14 -4.82 -5.82
C VAL A 123 -9.36 -3.32 -5.85
N HIS A 124 -8.27 -2.56 -5.72
CA HIS A 124 -8.29 -1.11 -5.67
C HIS A 124 -6.98 -0.54 -6.21
N ASN A 125 -7.04 0.73 -6.60
CA ASN A 125 -5.88 1.58 -6.75
C ASN A 125 -6.00 2.69 -5.70
N ASP A 126 -4.91 2.99 -5.00
CA ASP A 126 -4.91 3.96 -3.91
C ASP A 126 -5.07 5.40 -4.43
N TYR A 127 -4.56 5.67 -5.63
CA TYR A 127 -4.55 7.01 -6.22
C TYR A 127 -4.99 7.02 -7.67
N THR A 128 -5.67 8.09 -8.05
CA THR A 128 -6.04 8.39 -9.44
C THR A 128 -5.18 9.54 -9.96
N GLU A 129 -5.27 9.82 -11.26
CA GLU A 129 -4.63 11.01 -11.87
C GLU A 129 -5.08 12.32 -11.23
N TRP A 130 -6.24 12.32 -10.56
CA TRP A 130 -6.74 13.44 -9.78
C TRP A 130 -6.22 13.43 -8.34
N SER A 131 -6.35 12.30 -7.62
CA SER A 131 -6.01 12.27 -6.18
C SER A 131 -4.51 12.19 -5.89
N GLY A 132 -3.69 11.71 -6.84
CA GLY A 132 -2.23 11.67 -6.71
C GLY A 132 -1.63 13.08 -6.58
N PRO A 133 -1.81 13.98 -7.55
CA PRO A 133 -1.36 15.36 -7.44
C PRO A 133 -1.97 16.11 -6.26
N GLN A 134 -3.24 15.86 -5.94
CA GLN A 134 -3.87 16.44 -4.75
C GLN A 134 -3.13 16.02 -3.48
N ARG A 135 -2.75 14.75 -3.34
CA ARG A 135 -2.01 14.28 -2.16
C ARG A 135 -0.67 14.99 -2.00
N VAL A 136 0.03 15.33 -3.09
CA VAL A 136 1.26 16.13 -3.03
C VAL A 136 0.98 17.52 -2.43
N ARG A 137 -0.11 18.17 -2.88
CA ARG A 137 -0.55 19.48 -2.36
C ARG A 137 -0.98 19.42 -0.90
N ASP A 138 -1.60 18.32 -0.48
CA ASP A 138 -2.03 18.14 0.91
C ASP A 138 -0.83 17.98 1.88
N LEU A 139 0.32 17.53 1.38
CA LEU A 139 1.48 17.15 2.19
C LEU A 139 2.60 18.19 2.20
N LEU A 140 2.61 19.12 1.26
CA LEU A 140 3.72 20.06 1.05
C LEU A 140 3.22 21.50 1.00
N PRO A 141 4.09 22.49 1.31
CA PRO A 141 3.79 23.89 1.03
C PRO A 141 3.41 24.10 -0.45
N GLU A 142 2.48 25.03 -0.69
CA GLU A 142 1.88 25.24 -2.01
C GLU A 142 2.92 25.48 -3.12
N ASP A 143 3.89 26.36 -2.87
CA ASP A 143 4.96 26.71 -3.80
C ASP A 143 5.86 25.50 -4.11
N GLU A 144 6.19 24.72 -3.10
CA GLU A 144 6.99 23.50 -3.24
C GLU A 144 6.23 22.39 -3.99
N ALA A 145 4.95 22.19 -3.68
CA ALA A 145 4.10 21.21 -4.34
C ALA A 145 3.98 21.52 -5.85
N GLU A 146 3.66 22.76 -6.20
CA GLU A 146 3.53 23.19 -7.60
C GLU A 146 4.87 23.15 -8.35
N ALA A 147 5.99 23.36 -7.67
CA ALA A 147 7.31 23.20 -8.28
C ALA A 147 7.60 21.72 -8.60
N LEU A 148 7.30 20.80 -7.68
CA LEU A 148 7.55 19.37 -7.87
C LEU A 148 6.62 18.73 -8.89
N LEU A 149 5.35 19.14 -8.93
CA LEU A 149 4.36 18.60 -9.86
C LEU A 149 4.64 18.95 -11.34
N LYS A 150 5.59 19.86 -11.61
CA LYS A 150 6.14 20.10 -12.96
C LYS A 150 7.09 18.99 -13.42
N HIS A 151 7.45 18.07 -12.54
CA HIS A 151 8.33 16.93 -12.82
C HIS A 151 7.60 15.60 -12.60
N ARG A 152 8.24 14.49 -12.98
CA ARG A 152 7.71 13.14 -12.74
C ARG A 152 7.55 12.92 -11.23
N THR A 153 6.31 12.67 -10.81
CA THR A 153 5.96 12.31 -9.45
C THR A 153 5.28 10.95 -9.46
N ALA A 154 5.61 10.11 -8.48
CA ALA A 154 5.01 8.79 -8.33
C ALA A 154 4.65 8.57 -6.85
N VAL A 155 3.54 7.85 -6.62
CA VAL A 155 3.23 7.30 -5.31
C VAL A 155 3.67 5.84 -5.31
N VAL A 156 4.62 5.51 -4.43
CA VAL A 156 5.23 4.18 -4.37
C VAL A 156 4.90 3.56 -3.03
N GLN A 157 4.36 2.34 -3.06
CA GLN A 157 4.08 1.55 -1.86
C GLN A 157 5.19 0.52 -1.64
N VAL A 158 5.66 0.38 -0.40
CA VAL A 158 6.58 -0.69 0.00
C VAL A 158 5.81 -1.67 0.89
N TRP A 159 5.67 -2.90 0.42
CA TRP A 159 5.03 -3.97 1.16
C TRP A 159 6.07 -4.94 1.73
N ARG A 160 6.01 -5.19 3.04
CA ARG A 160 6.94 -6.04 3.77
C ARG A 160 6.18 -7.01 4.69
N PRO A 161 6.39 -8.34 4.55
CA PRO A 161 6.09 -9.27 5.63
C PRO A 161 6.94 -8.95 6.86
N ILE A 162 6.30 -8.72 8.00
CA ILE A 162 6.99 -8.44 9.27
C ILE A 162 6.97 -9.63 10.24
N HIS A 163 6.23 -10.70 9.91
CA HIS A 163 6.13 -11.94 10.69
C HIS A 163 6.16 -13.15 9.77
N GLY A 164 7.36 -13.69 9.54
CA GLY A 164 7.56 -14.90 8.73
C GLY A 164 7.05 -14.78 7.28
N PRO A 165 6.97 -15.90 6.56
CA PRO A 165 6.38 -15.93 5.23
C PRO A 165 4.85 -15.75 5.32
N VAL A 166 4.30 -14.94 4.41
CA VAL A 166 2.85 -14.78 4.29
C VAL A 166 2.24 -16.01 3.63
N ILE A 167 1.46 -16.77 4.40
CA ILE A 167 0.78 -17.99 3.98
C ILE A 167 -0.73 -17.80 3.74
N SER A 168 -1.30 -16.69 4.22
CA SER A 168 -2.70 -16.33 4.05
C SER A 168 -2.83 -14.87 3.62
N SER A 169 -3.83 -14.56 2.79
CA SER A 169 -4.04 -13.22 2.20
C SER A 169 -2.78 -12.63 1.53
N PRO A 170 -2.15 -13.35 0.58
CA PRO A 170 -0.99 -12.83 -0.14
C PRO A 170 -1.37 -11.59 -0.97
N LEU A 171 -0.36 -10.75 -1.25
CA LEU A 171 -0.52 -9.61 -2.15
C LEU A 171 -0.68 -10.12 -3.59
N ALA A 172 -1.74 -9.68 -4.26
CA ALA A 172 -1.92 -9.80 -5.70
C ALA A 172 -1.82 -8.41 -6.33
N ILE A 173 -1.13 -8.32 -7.47
CA ILE A 173 -0.89 -7.09 -8.23
C ILE A 173 -1.02 -7.41 -9.72
N CYS A 174 -1.43 -6.42 -10.52
CA CYS A 174 -1.63 -6.53 -11.97
C CYS A 174 -1.20 -5.25 -12.68
#